data_AF-A0ABD5KLG3-F1
#
_entry.id   AF-A0ABD5KLG3-F1
#
_cell.length_a   1.000
_cell.length_b   1.000
_cell.length_c   1.000
_cell.angle_alpha   90.00
_cell.angle_beta   90.00
_cell.angle_gamma   90.00
#
_symmetry.space_group_name_H-M   'P 1'
#
loop_
_entity.id
_entity.type
_entity.pdbx_description
1 polymer ?
#
loop_
_entity_poly.entity_id
_entity_poly.type
_entity_poly.pdbx_seq_one_letter_code
_entity_poly.pdbx_strand_id
1 'polypeptide(L)' 'MNRKFIIFILFIIPFIAQFAFLPFVNNIHPIIFGLPILHLWLFLWVFLTPVCTFIIYRLQKSWGDIE' A
#
# COMPACT_ATOMS: atom_id res chain seq x y z
N MET A 1 -0.88 0.84 -22.05
CA MET A 1 -0.34 1.38 -20.79
C MET A 1 1.05 0.78 -20.59
N ASN A 2 2.08 1.60 -20.39
CA ASN A 2 3.45 1.11 -20.31
C ASN A 2 3.62 0.18 -19.10
N ARG A 3 4.22 -1.01 -19.27
CA ARG A 3 4.48 -1.98 -18.20
C ARG A 3 5.17 -1.34 -16.98
N LYS A 4 6.18 -0.51 -17.26
CA LYS A 4 6.91 0.29 -16.25
C LYS A 4 6.01 1.27 -15.48
N PHE A 5 5.01 1.85 -16.16
CA PHE A 5 4.06 2.78 -15.53
C PHE A 5 3.13 2.06 -14.54
N ILE A 6 2.70 0.84 -14.86
CA ILE A 6 1.89 0.01 -13.95
C ILE A 6 2.69 -0.30 -12.67
N ILE A 7 3.93 -0.75 -12.81
CA ILE A 7 4.81 -1.04 -11.66
C ILE A 7 5.04 0.22 -10.84
N PHE A 8 5.29 1.35 -11.50
CA PHE A 8 5.49 2.63 -10.82
C PHE A 8 4.26 3.05 -9.99
N ILE A 9 3.05 2.88 -10.52
CA ILE A 9 1.81 3.14 -9.77
C ILE A 9 1.73 2.22 -8.54
N LEU A 10 1.92 0.90 -8.72
CA LEU A 10 1.84 -0.05 -7.60
C LEU A 10 2.89 0.23 -6.53
N PHE A 11 4.08 0.69 -6.93
CA PHE A 11 5.16 1.06 -6.04
C PHE A 11 4.86 2.34 -5.26
N ILE A 12 4.28 3.36 -5.89
CA ILE A 12 4.04 4.66 -5.23
C ILE A 12 2.80 4.66 -4.34
N ILE A 13 1.85 3.75 -4.57
CA ILE A 13 0.63 3.58 -3.75
C ILE A 13 0.90 3.56 -2.24
N PRO A 14 1.77 2.70 -1.68
CA PRO A 14 2.02 2.68 -0.24
C PRO A 14 2.56 4.01 0.27
N PHE A 15 3.42 4.70 -0.49
CA PHE A 15 3.96 6.00 -0.09
C PHE A 15 2.87 7.07 -0.05
N ILE A 16 2.06 7.17 -1.09
CA ILE A 16 0.95 8.14 -1.14
C ILE A 16 -0.04 7.84 -0.02
N ALA A 17 -0.34 6.56 0.22
CA ALA A 17 -1.23 6.17 1.30
C ALA A 17 -0.69 6.50 2.69
N GLN A 18 0.62 6.45 2.92
CA GLN A 18 1.19 6.90 4.19
C GLN A 18 1.16 8.43 4.30
N PHE A 19 1.63 9.16 3.29
CA PHE A 19 1.84 10.60 3.41
C PHE A 19 0.59 11.45 3.14
N ALA A 20 -0.20 11.10 2.12
CA ALA A 20 -1.36 11.91 1.72
C ALA A 20 -2.58 11.65 2.60
N PHE A 21 -2.72 10.44 3.16
CA PHE A 21 -3.87 10.09 3.99
C PHE A 21 -3.68 10.38 5.48
N LEU A 22 -2.46 10.69 5.92
CA LEU A 22 -2.15 11.11 7.29
C LEU A 22 -3.16 12.11 7.88
N PRO A 23 -3.51 13.24 7.26
CA PRO A 23 -4.47 14.19 7.85
C PRO A 23 -5.88 13.60 8.07
N PHE A 24 -6.26 12.58 7.31
CA PHE A 24 -7.56 11.93 7.44
C PHE A 24 -7.55 10.86 8.54
N VAL A 25 -6.46 10.09 8.64
CA VAL A 25 -6.33 9.00 9.61
C VAL A 25 -5.69 9.43 10.93
N ASN A 26 -5.08 10.63 11.00
CA ASN A 26 -4.47 11.16 12.22
C ASN A 26 -5.51 11.80 13.14
N ASN A 27 -6.50 10.99 13.53
CA ASN A 27 -7.52 11.36 14.49
C ASN A 27 -7.54 10.34 15.64
N ILE A 28 -7.66 10.82 16.87
CA ILE A 28 -7.73 9.94 18.06
C ILE A 28 -9.08 9.19 18.08
N HIS A 29 -10.14 9.84 17.61
CA HIS A 29 -11.46 9.25 17.44
C HIS A 29 -11.79 9.13 15.94
N PRO A 30 -12.43 8.03 15.50
CA PRO A 30 -12.97 6.92 16.30
C PRO A 30 -11.92 5.90 16.74
N ILE A 31 -12.21 5.23 17.86
CA ILE A 31 -11.45 4.09 18.35
C ILE A 31 -12.18 2.83 17.88
N ILE A 32 -11.51 2.00 17.09
CA ILE A 32 -12.06 0.75 16.55
C ILE A 32 -11.19 -0.39 17.08
N PHE A 33 -11.80 -1.45 17.61
CA PHE A 33 -11.09 -2.55 18.29
C PHE A 33 -10.10 -2.10 19.39
N GLY A 34 -10.37 -0.98 20.07
CA GLY A 34 -9.48 -0.43 21.09
C GLY A 34 -8.27 0.35 20.56
N LEU A 35 -8.20 0.57 19.24
CA LEU A 35 -7.12 1.29 18.57
C LEU A 35 -7.64 2.57 17.91
N PRO A 36 -6.91 3.70 18.00
CA PRO A 36 -7.18 4.87 17.16
C PRO A 36 -7.09 4.53 15.67
N ILE A 37 -7.82 5.24 14.83
CA ILE A 37 -7.88 4.98 13.38
C ILE A 37 -6.48 5.00 12.71
N LEU A 38 -5.56 5.85 13.19
CA LEU A 38 -4.17 5.88 12.72
C LEU A 38 -3.45 4.52 12.89
N HIS A 39 -3.64 3.87 14.04
CA HIS A 39 -2.98 2.60 14.34
C HIS A 39 -3.52 1.48 13.48
N LEU A 40 -4.85 1.45 13.26
CA LEU A 40 -5.47 0.49 12.35
C LEU A 40 -5.03 0.69 10.91
N TRP A 41 -4.90 1.94 10.47
CA TRP A 41 -4.37 2.28 9.16
C TRP A 41 -2.95 1.71 9.00
N LEU A 42 -2.04 2.02 9.92
CA LEU A 42 -0.67 1.51 9.90
C LEU A 42 -0.61 -0.02 9.92
N PHE A 43 -1.41 -0.65 10.78
CA PHE A 43 -1.51 -2.11 10.87
C PHE A 43 -1.99 -2.75 9.55
N LEU A 44 -3.01 -2.18 8.91
CA LEU A 44 -3.49 -2.64 7.60
C LEU A 44 -2.37 -2.59 6.55
N TRP A 45 -1.55 -1.53 6.58
CA TRP A 45 -0.44 -1.34 5.66
C TRP A 45 0.73 -2.31 5.85
N VAL A 46 0.84 -2.97 7.02
CA VAL A 46 1.77 -4.10 7.22
C VAL A 46 1.47 -5.24 6.24
N PHE A 47 0.20 -5.48 5.94
CA PHE A 47 -0.22 -6.53 5.00
C PHE A 47 -0.37 -6.01 3.57
N LEU A 48 -0.88 -4.79 3.38
CA LEU A 48 -1.07 -4.24 2.03
C LEU A 48 0.25 -4.00 1.30
N THR A 49 1.30 -3.54 1.99
CA THR A 49 2.61 -3.29 1.36
C THR A 49 3.22 -4.53 0.71
N PRO A 50 3.39 -5.68 1.41
CA PRO A 50 3.88 -6.90 0.78
C PRO A 50 2.92 -7.43 -0.27
N VAL A 51 1.60 -7.22 -0.16
CA VAL A 51 0.64 -7.54 -1.22
C VAL A 51 0.91 -6.72 -2.48
N CYS A 52 1.17 -5.41 -2.37
CA CYS A 52 1.55 -4.57 -3.51
C CYS A 52 2.82 -5.10 -4.18
N THR A 53 3.86 -5.40 -3.41
CA THR A 53 5.11 -5.96 -3.92
C THR A 53 4.91 -7.35 -4.53
N PHE A 54 4.06 -8.19 -3.94
CA PHE A 54 3.73 -9.50 -4.48
C PHE A 54 3.00 -9.40 -5.83
N ILE A 55 2.09 -8.44 -5.98
CA ILE A 55 1.43 -8.18 -7.27
C ILE A 55 2.45 -7.71 -8.30
N ILE A 56 3.38 -6.83 -7.94
CA ILE A 56 4.48 -6.41 -8.83
C ILE A 56 5.29 -7.63 -9.27
N TYR A 57 5.69 -8.49 -8.34
CA TYR A 57 6.43 -9.72 -8.64
C TYR A 57 5.65 -10.63 -9.60
N ARG A 58 4.37 -10.87 -9.33
CA ARG A 58 3.49 -11.69 -10.18
C ARG A 58 3.36 -11.12 -11.60
N LEU A 59 3.23 -9.80 -11.73
CA LEU A 59 3.14 -9.12 -13.03
C LEU A 59 4.46 -9.23 -13.80
N GLN A 60 5.59 -8.95 -13.15
CA GLN A 60 6.90 -9.05 -13.77
C GLN A 60 7.21 -10.51 -14.19
N LYS A 61 6.86 -11.49 -13.35
CA LYS A 61 6.97 -12.92 -13.70
C LYS A 61 6.10 -13.29 -14.89
N SER A 62 4.86 -12.79 -14.94
CA SER A 62 3.96 -13.03 -16.08
C SER A 62 4.46 -12.42 -17.39
N TRP A 63 5.29 -11.37 -17.33
CA TRP A 63 5.89 -10.74 -18.49
C TRP A 63 7.23 -11.36 -18.91
N GLY A 64 7.74 -12.32 -18.13
CA GLY A 64 9.06 -12.92 -18.37
C GLY A 64 10.22 -11.99 -18.05
N ASP A 65 10.00 -10.93 -17.25
CA ASP A 65 11.04 -9.97 -16.87
C ASP A 65 11.97 -10.52 -15.76
N ILE A 66 11.53 -11.56 -15.04
CA ILE A 66 12.25 -12.22 -13.95
C ILE A 66 12.05 -13.73 -14.08
N GLU A 67 13.16 -14.48 -13.99
CA GLU A 67 13.23 -15.96 -14.06
C GLU A 67 12.52 -16.64 -12.86
#